data_AF-A0A3L7TB21-F1
#
_entry.id   AF-A0A3L7TB21-F1
#
_cell.length_a   1.000
_cell.length_b   1.000
_cell.length_c   1.000
_cell.angle_alpha   90.00
_cell.angle_beta   90.00
_cell.angle_gamma   90.00
#
_symmetry.space_group_name_H-M   'P 1'
#
loop_
_entity.id
_entity.type
_entity.pdbx_description
1 polymer ?
#
loop_
_entity_poly.entity_id
_entity_poly.type
_entity_poly.pdbx_seq_one_letter_code
_entity_poly.pdbx_strand_id
1 'polypeptide(L)'
;MDLRTIEASAHELSAAELRRSASFAKEVDRERFVRRRNAIRAIAMAHCGNAPSWKCGVCGSDDHGAPSLHGASISSSSYGSALVVVIGPAQWQLGVDVAPRSAPRDMMLVVQQLFSPAERTLDDAMGVWVRKEALGKALGLGIACDDAAHASGRLDTTTTDFIIEDHDVDMFDELRAAVARRSVLLR
;
A
#
# COMPACT_ATOMS: atom_id res chain seq x y z
N MET A 1 9.60 0.57 -9.10
CA MET A 1 9.45 -0.11 -10.41
C MET A 1 8.48 0.67 -11.28
N ASP A 2 8.77 0.85 -12.57
CA ASP A 2 7.84 1.48 -13.53
C ASP A 2 6.96 0.43 -14.22
N LEU A 3 5.66 0.43 -13.93
CA LEU A 3 4.68 -0.51 -14.48
C LEU A 3 4.56 -0.43 -16.00
N ARG A 4 4.98 0.66 -16.66
CA ARG A 4 4.98 0.74 -18.13
C ARG A 4 5.92 -0.27 -18.79
N THR A 5 6.91 -0.75 -18.05
CA THR A 5 7.88 -1.76 -18.51
C THR A 5 7.36 -3.20 -18.37
N ILE A 6 6.19 -3.38 -17.74
CA ILE A 6 5.60 -4.69 -17.45
C ILE A 6 4.52 -4.99 -18.49
N GLU A 7 4.54 -6.20 -19.03
CA GLU A 7 3.51 -6.65 -19.97
C GLU A 7 2.17 -6.88 -19.25
N ALA A 8 1.09 -6.39 -19.88
CA ALA A 8 -0.29 -6.63 -19.42
C ALA A 8 -0.80 -8.02 -19.87
N SER A 9 -0.12 -9.10 -19.46
CA SER A 9 -0.53 -10.47 -19.77
C SER A 9 -1.54 -11.01 -18.75
N ALA A 10 -2.64 -11.59 -19.24
CA ALA A 10 -3.67 -12.20 -18.39
C ALA A 10 -3.40 -13.68 -18.05
N HIS A 11 -2.34 -14.28 -18.62
CA HIS A 11 -2.08 -15.72 -18.55
C HIS A 11 -1.89 -16.23 -17.12
N GLU A 12 -1.28 -15.43 -16.24
CA GLU A 12 -1.00 -15.81 -14.84
C GLU A 12 -2.06 -15.34 -13.85
N LEU A 13 -3.16 -14.75 -14.32
CA LEU A 13 -4.22 -14.28 -13.45
C LEU A 13 -5.12 -15.44 -13.00
N SER A 14 -5.47 -15.44 -11.73
CA SER A 14 -6.53 -16.30 -11.22
C SER A 14 -7.89 -15.95 -11.82
N ALA A 15 -8.87 -16.86 -11.67
CA ALA A 15 -10.24 -16.59 -12.13
C ALA A 15 -10.85 -15.32 -11.48
N ALA A 16 -10.56 -15.05 -10.21
CA ALA A 16 -11.01 -13.84 -9.52
C ALA A 16 -10.35 -12.58 -10.08
N GLU A 17 -9.04 -12.64 -10.35
CA GLU A 17 -8.33 -11.53 -10.98
C GLU A 17 -8.79 -11.26 -12.40
N LEU A 18 -9.12 -12.30 -13.17
CA LEU A 18 -9.72 -12.16 -14.49
C LEU A 18 -11.08 -11.46 -14.41
N ARG A 19 -11.98 -11.92 -13.53
CA ARG A 19 -13.27 -11.25 -13.28
C ARG A 19 -13.08 -9.79 -12.87
N ARG A 20 -12.17 -9.52 -11.94
CA ARG A 20 -11.87 -8.15 -11.50
C ARG A 20 -11.33 -7.30 -12.64
N SER A 21 -10.42 -7.82 -13.46
CA SER A 21 -9.87 -7.11 -14.61
C SER A 21 -10.97 -6.74 -15.62
N ALA A 22 -11.91 -7.66 -15.87
CA ALA A 22 -13.04 -7.42 -16.77
C ALA A 22 -14.07 -6.40 -16.23
N SER A 23 -14.06 -6.11 -14.92
CA SER A 23 -14.99 -5.15 -14.30
C SER A 23 -14.57 -3.68 -14.45
N PHE A 24 -13.35 -3.40 -14.91
CA PHE A 24 -12.89 -2.04 -15.15
C PHE A 24 -13.57 -1.45 -16.39
N ALA A 25 -14.20 -0.29 -16.23
CA ALA A 25 -14.84 0.42 -17.34
C ALA A 25 -13.84 0.96 -18.37
N LYS A 26 -12.61 1.26 -17.94
CA LYS A 26 -11.55 1.83 -18.79
C LYS A 26 -10.43 0.83 -18.99
N GLU A 27 -10.04 0.67 -20.24
CA GLU A 27 -8.95 -0.23 -20.64
C GLU A 27 -7.63 0.10 -19.94
N VAL A 28 -7.30 1.39 -19.78
CA VAL A 28 -6.08 1.82 -19.08
C VAL A 28 -6.03 1.37 -17.61
N ASP A 29 -7.18 1.32 -16.93
CA ASP A 29 -7.26 0.89 -15.53
C ASP A 29 -7.18 -0.64 -15.44
N ARG A 30 -7.76 -1.34 -16.43
CA ARG A 30 -7.59 -2.79 -16.61
C ARG A 30 -6.12 -3.15 -16.81
N GLU A 31 -5.43 -2.53 -17.76
CA GLU A 31 -4.01 -2.79 -18.01
C GLU A 31 -3.15 -2.51 -16.78
N ARG A 32 -3.38 -1.38 -16.09
CA ARG A 32 -2.67 -1.04 -14.84
C ARG A 32 -2.88 -2.11 -13.77
N PHE A 33 -4.10 -2.60 -13.61
CA PHE A 33 -4.40 -3.69 -12.68
C PHE A 33 -3.60 -4.96 -13.03
N VAL A 34 -3.63 -5.39 -14.29
CA VAL A 34 -2.92 -6.59 -14.76
C VAL A 34 -1.41 -6.45 -14.57
N ARG A 35 -0.83 -5.34 -15.04
CA ARG A 35 0.62 -5.06 -14.90
C ARG A 35 1.06 -5.07 -13.44
N ARG A 36 0.26 -4.47 -12.55
CA ARG A 36 0.55 -4.49 -11.10
C ARG A 36 0.54 -5.91 -10.54
N ARG A 37 -0.42 -6.75 -10.91
CA ARG A 37 -0.47 -8.15 -10.44
C ARG A 37 0.74 -8.94 -10.92
N ASN A 38 1.08 -8.82 -12.19
CA ASN A 38 2.25 -9.49 -12.77
C ASN A 38 3.55 -9.01 -12.13
N ALA A 39 3.71 -7.70 -11.92
CA ALA A 39 4.88 -7.13 -11.26
C ALA A 39 5.05 -7.64 -9.82
N ILE A 40 3.98 -7.59 -9.01
CA ILE A 40 4.01 -8.08 -7.63
C ILE A 40 4.33 -9.59 -7.60
N ARG A 41 3.74 -10.38 -8.51
CA ARG A 41 4.01 -11.82 -8.61
C ARG A 41 5.46 -12.10 -8.99
N ALA A 42 6.00 -11.40 -9.98
CA ALA A 42 7.39 -11.54 -10.40
C ALA A 42 8.38 -11.18 -9.28
N ILE A 43 8.14 -10.06 -8.57
CA ILE A 43 8.96 -9.64 -7.42
C ILE A 43 8.88 -10.71 -6.31
N ALA A 44 7.67 -11.17 -5.95
CA ALA A 44 7.49 -12.18 -4.93
C ALA A 44 8.18 -13.51 -5.28
N MET A 45 8.04 -13.99 -6.52
CA MET A 45 8.71 -15.19 -7.00
C MET A 45 10.24 -15.03 -6.94
N ALA A 46 10.77 -13.89 -7.38
CA ALA A 46 12.21 -13.63 -7.39
C ALA A 46 12.83 -13.58 -5.98
N HIS A 47 12.11 -13.04 -5.00
CA HIS A 47 12.63 -12.83 -3.64
C HIS A 47 12.25 -13.92 -2.64
N CYS A 48 11.11 -14.60 -2.83
CA CYS A 48 10.55 -15.56 -1.87
C CYS A 48 10.29 -16.96 -2.47
N GLY A 49 10.43 -17.13 -3.78
CA GLY A 49 10.18 -18.41 -4.46
C GLY A 49 8.72 -18.86 -4.47
N ASN A 50 7.77 -18.00 -4.08
CA ASN A 50 6.34 -18.31 -4.08
C ASN A 50 5.49 -17.12 -4.54
N ALA A 51 4.32 -17.42 -5.11
CA ALA A 51 3.41 -16.42 -5.63
C ALA A 51 2.52 -15.85 -4.51
N PRO A 52 2.15 -14.55 -4.57
CA PRO A 52 1.27 -13.97 -3.58
C PRO A 52 -0.18 -14.42 -3.74
N SER A 53 -0.91 -14.39 -2.62
CA SER A 53 -2.37 -14.51 -2.56
C SER A 53 -2.99 -13.15 -2.25
N TRP A 54 -4.17 -12.87 -2.81
CA TRP A 54 -4.91 -11.63 -2.56
C TRP A 54 -6.24 -11.86 -1.87
N LYS A 55 -6.34 -12.92 -1.07
CA LYS A 55 -7.53 -13.16 -0.25
C LYS A 55 -7.65 -12.09 0.83
N CYS A 56 -8.85 -11.54 0.99
CA CYS A 56 -9.16 -10.61 2.06
C CYS A 56 -9.07 -11.30 3.42
N GLY A 57 -8.27 -10.77 4.34
CA GLY A 57 -8.19 -11.26 5.72
C GLY A 57 -9.48 -11.07 6.55
N VAL A 58 -10.41 -10.21 6.11
CA VAL A 58 -11.65 -9.90 6.85
C VAL A 58 -12.81 -10.78 6.40
N CYS A 59 -13.09 -10.87 5.10
CA CYS A 59 -14.24 -11.61 4.57
C CYS A 59 -13.87 -12.90 3.83
N GLY A 60 -12.57 -13.17 3.60
CA GLY A 60 -12.09 -14.34 2.88
C GLY A 60 -12.25 -14.29 1.35
N SER A 61 -12.87 -13.25 0.78
CA SER A 61 -13.03 -13.08 -0.68
C SER A 61 -11.67 -13.00 -1.38
N ASP A 62 -11.58 -13.55 -2.59
CA ASP A 62 -10.42 -13.42 -3.49
C ASP A 62 -10.59 -12.28 -4.52
N ASP A 63 -11.73 -11.59 -4.51
CA ASP A 63 -12.01 -10.44 -5.39
C ASP A 63 -11.31 -9.16 -4.89
N HIS A 64 -10.99 -9.08 -3.60
CA HIS A 64 -10.25 -7.99 -2.98
C HIS A 64 -9.32 -8.47 -1.88
N GLY A 65 -8.28 -7.67 -1.59
CA GLY A 65 -7.32 -7.96 -0.55
C GLY A 65 -5.96 -7.35 -0.84
N ALA A 66 -5.19 -7.15 0.22
CA ALA A 66 -3.76 -6.89 0.11
C ALA A 66 -3.04 -8.18 -0.32
N PRO A 67 -1.89 -8.09 -1.02
CA PRO A 67 -1.06 -9.27 -1.25
C PRO A 67 -0.60 -9.87 0.09
N SER A 68 -0.49 -11.19 0.12
CA SER A 68 0.04 -11.98 1.23
C SER A 68 0.98 -13.05 0.67
N LEU A 69 2.05 -13.36 1.40
CA LEU A 69 3.04 -14.38 1.02
C LEU A 69 3.20 -15.41 2.13
N HIS A 70 3.49 -16.65 1.74
CA HIS A 70 3.86 -17.68 2.71
C HIS A 70 5.31 -17.46 3.15
N GLY A 71 5.54 -17.42 4.47
CA GLY A 71 6.88 -17.28 5.03
C GLY A 71 7.49 -15.86 4.96
N ALA A 72 6.74 -14.86 4.49
CA ALA A 72 7.19 -13.47 4.43
C ALA A 72 6.01 -12.49 4.57
N SER A 73 6.29 -11.29 5.07
CA SER A 73 5.34 -10.17 5.03
C SER A 73 5.56 -9.38 3.75
N ILE A 74 4.47 -8.94 3.12
CA ILE A 74 4.52 -8.14 1.90
C ILE A 74 3.54 -6.98 1.99
N SER A 75 3.95 -5.82 1.49
CA SER A 75 3.06 -4.69 1.23
C SER A 75 3.39 -4.07 -0.11
N SER A 76 2.40 -3.46 -0.75
CA SER A 76 2.59 -2.80 -2.04
C SER A 76 1.74 -1.54 -2.14
N SER A 77 2.27 -0.51 -2.79
CA SER A 77 1.50 0.67 -3.18
C SER A 77 1.90 1.15 -4.57
N SER A 78 0.97 1.82 -5.26
CA SER A 78 1.20 2.31 -6.61
C SER A 78 0.55 3.67 -6.81
N TYR A 79 1.29 4.59 -7.43
CA TYR A 79 0.78 5.90 -7.84
C TYR A 79 1.16 6.15 -9.31
N GLY A 80 0.17 6.45 -10.15
CA GLY A 80 0.40 6.54 -11.59
C GLY A 80 0.93 5.21 -12.16
N SER A 81 2.15 5.24 -12.73
CA SER A 81 2.85 4.03 -13.17
C SER A 81 3.93 3.53 -12.19
N ALA A 82 4.18 4.23 -11.09
CA ALA A 82 5.12 3.77 -10.08
C ALA A 82 4.50 2.67 -9.22
N LEU A 83 5.24 1.58 -9.01
CA LEU A 83 4.94 0.53 -8.06
C LEU A 83 6.10 0.42 -7.06
N VAL A 84 5.75 0.44 -5.78
CA VAL A 84 6.63 0.12 -4.65
C VAL A 84 6.13 -1.17 -4.01
N VAL A 85 7.03 -2.12 -3.78
CA VAL A 85 6.76 -3.38 -3.07
C VAL A 85 7.81 -3.51 -1.98
N VAL A 86 7.38 -3.81 -0.76
CA VAL A 86 8.27 -4.08 0.37
C VAL A 86 7.99 -5.49 0.84
N ILE A 87 9.06 -6.26 1.02
CA ILE A 87 9.03 -7.62 1.55
C ILE A 87 9.90 -7.64 2.80
N GLY A 88 9.42 -8.29 3.85
CA GLY A 88 10.15 -8.44 5.11
C GLY A 88 9.88 -9.79 5.77
N PRO A 89 10.53 -10.03 6.93
CA PRO A 89 10.28 -11.22 7.74
C PRO A 89 8.79 -11.43 8.05
N ALA A 90 8.34 -12.70 8.07
CA ALA A 90 6.92 -13.07 8.27
C ALA A 90 6.29 -12.52 9.56
N GLN A 91 7.10 -12.32 10.59
CA GLN A 91 6.68 -11.81 11.89
C GLN A 91 6.53 -10.28 11.92
N TRP A 92 6.71 -9.59 10.79
CA TRP A 92 6.52 -8.14 10.72
C TRP A 92 5.10 -7.78 10.30
N GLN A 93 4.52 -6.81 11.01
CA GLN A 93 3.49 -5.97 10.43
C GLN A 93 4.17 -4.98 9.50
N LEU A 94 3.71 -4.92 8.24
CA LEU A 94 4.40 -4.20 7.18
C LEU A 94 3.41 -3.47 6.28
N GLY A 95 3.67 -2.19 6.07
CA GLY A 95 2.86 -1.33 5.21
C GLY A 95 3.74 -0.41 4.39
N VAL A 96 3.38 -0.19 3.13
CA VAL A 96 4.01 0.83 2.29
C VAL A 96 2.96 1.67 1.62
N ASP A 97 3.21 2.97 1.53
CA ASP A 97 2.46 3.85 0.67
C ASP A 97 3.36 4.72 -0.21
N VAL A 98 2.83 5.18 -1.35
CA VAL A 98 3.53 6.04 -2.31
C VAL A 98 2.60 7.16 -2.74
N ALA A 99 3.10 8.38 -2.69
CA ALA A 99 2.33 9.58 -2.93
C ALA A 99 3.19 10.69 -3.58
N PRO A 100 2.58 11.66 -4.25
CA PRO A 100 3.30 12.83 -4.74
C PRO A 100 3.87 13.65 -3.58
N ARG A 101 4.98 14.32 -3.82
CA ARG A 101 5.56 15.28 -2.87
C ARG A 101 4.67 16.50 -2.71
N SER A 102 4.15 17.02 -3.83
CA SER A 102 3.26 18.17 -3.83
C SER A 102 1.86 17.80 -3.35
N ALA A 103 1.34 18.61 -2.43
CA ALA A 103 -0.03 18.49 -1.96
C ALA A 103 -1.01 18.95 -3.04
N PRO A 104 -2.09 18.20 -3.31
CA PRO A 104 -3.18 18.70 -4.12
C PRO A 104 -3.92 19.83 -3.37
N ARG A 105 -4.68 20.65 -4.10
CA ARG A 105 -5.34 21.85 -3.54
C ARG A 105 -6.30 21.55 -2.39
N ASP A 106 -6.93 20.38 -2.41
CA ASP A 106 -7.92 19.91 -1.45
C ASP A 106 -7.31 19.20 -0.23
N MET A 107 -5.98 19.07 -0.17
CA MET A 107 -5.29 18.39 0.93
C MET A 107 -5.61 18.98 2.31
N MET A 108 -5.93 20.27 2.38
CA MET A 108 -6.30 20.92 3.64
C MET A 108 -7.57 20.33 4.28
N LEU A 109 -8.53 19.84 3.48
CA LEU A 109 -9.71 19.16 4.02
C LEU A 109 -9.34 17.83 4.66
N VAL A 110 -8.43 17.09 4.03
CA VAL A 110 -7.88 15.83 4.56
C VAL A 110 -7.15 16.08 5.88
N VAL A 111 -6.29 17.10 5.94
CA VAL A 111 -5.56 17.49 7.17
C VAL A 111 -6.54 17.81 8.31
N GLN A 112 -7.58 18.59 8.04
CA GLN A 112 -8.58 18.95 9.05
C GLN A 112 -9.36 17.77 9.60
N GLN A 113 -9.61 16.74 8.78
CA GLN A 113 -10.43 15.59 9.17
C GLN A 113 -9.61 14.45 9.76
N LEU A 114 -8.42 14.19 9.24
CA LEU A 114 -7.69 12.94 9.49
C LEU A 114 -6.41 13.12 10.30
N PHE A 115 -5.88 14.34 10.40
CA PHE A 115 -4.61 14.55 11.11
C PHE A 115 -4.85 14.87 12.58
N SER A 116 -4.01 14.32 13.45
CA SER A 116 -4.00 14.69 14.87
C SER A 116 -3.54 16.14 15.06
N PRO A 117 -3.82 16.77 16.22
CA PRO A 117 -3.28 18.09 16.51
C PRO A 117 -1.75 18.17 16.40
N ALA A 118 -1.03 17.12 16.82
CA ALA A 118 0.43 17.06 16.70
C ALA A 118 0.87 17.01 15.24
N GLU A 119 0.23 16.16 14.43
CA GLU A 119 0.52 16.03 13.00
C GLU A 119 0.27 17.32 12.20
N ARG A 120 -0.72 18.14 12.61
CA ARG A 120 -1.02 19.43 11.96
C ARG A 120 0.06 20.49 12.17
N THR A 121 0.95 20.30 13.14
CA THR A 121 2.09 21.21 13.35
C THR A 121 3.26 20.93 12.41
N LEU A 122 3.20 19.82 11.65
CA LEU A 122 4.22 19.46 10.69
C LEU A 122 3.99 20.17 9.36
N ASP A 123 5.02 20.86 8.86
CA ASP A 123 5.00 21.61 7.59
C ASP A 123 5.10 20.71 6.33
N ASP A 124 4.59 19.48 6.41
CA ASP A 124 4.63 18.50 5.32
C ASP A 124 3.40 17.58 5.31
N ALA A 125 2.27 18.14 4.88
CA ALA A 125 0.99 17.43 4.91
C ALA A 125 1.01 16.11 4.11
N MET A 126 1.60 16.11 2.93
CA MET A 126 1.66 14.89 2.11
C MET A 126 2.63 13.85 2.70
N GLY A 127 3.64 14.27 3.45
CA GLY A 127 4.54 13.36 4.17
C GLY A 127 3.83 12.66 5.31
N VAL A 128 3.06 13.42 6.10
CA VAL A 128 2.21 12.83 7.13
C VAL A 128 1.20 11.85 6.52
N TRP A 129 0.55 12.23 5.41
CA TRP A 129 -0.41 11.38 4.74
C TRP A 129 0.17 10.03 4.28
N VAL A 130 1.31 10.05 3.57
CA VAL A 130 1.91 8.80 3.09
C VAL A 130 2.34 7.91 4.27
N ARG A 131 2.81 8.49 5.38
CA ARG A 131 3.14 7.75 6.61
C ARG A 131 1.89 7.14 7.26
N LYS A 132 0.77 7.87 7.31
CA LYS A 132 -0.51 7.37 7.84
C LYS A 132 -1.05 6.21 7.00
N GLU A 133 -1.05 6.34 5.68
CA GLU A 133 -1.48 5.27 4.77
C GLU A 133 -0.57 4.04 4.88
N ALA A 134 0.75 4.23 5.00
CA ALA A 134 1.68 3.13 5.26
C ALA A 134 1.37 2.45 6.61
N LEU A 135 1.14 3.21 7.67
CA LEU A 135 0.78 2.68 8.99
C LEU A 135 -0.57 1.94 8.96
N GLY A 136 -1.60 2.51 8.33
CA GLY A 136 -2.93 1.90 8.19
C GLY A 136 -2.88 0.58 7.42
N LYS A 137 -2.02 0.48 6.40
CA LYS A 137 -1.74 -0.79 5.70
C LYS A 137 -1.01 -1.79 6.58
N ALA A 138 -0.02 -1.37 7.36
CA ALA A 138 0.71 -2.24 8.26
C ALA A 138 -0.19 -2.85 9.36
N LEU A 139 -1.18 -2.07 9.81
CA LEU A 139 -2.19 -2.51 10.77
C LEU A 139 -3.33 -3.33 10.15
N GLY A 140 -3.43 -3.41 8.82
CA GLY A 140 -4.50 -4.10 8.12
C GLY A 140 -5.86 -3.38 8.17
N LEU A 141 -5.87 -2.09 8.52
CA LEU A 141 -7.09 -1.28 8.67
C LEU A 141 -7.55 -0.63 7.36
N GLY A 142 -6.61 -0.38 6.42
CA GLY A 142 -6.90 0.33 5.17
C GLY A 142 -7.42 1.76 5.42
N ILE A 143 -8.23 2.29 4.49
CA ILE A 143 -8.81 3.66 4.57
C ILE A 143 -9.76 3.82 5.78
N ALA A 144 -10.23 2.73 6.38
CA ALA A 144 -11.14 2.77 7.53
C ALA A 144 -10.49 3.31 8.82
N CYS A 145 -9.17 3.52 8.84
CA CYS A 145 -8.43 3.93 10.03
C CYS A 145 -8.53 5.41 10.41
N ASP A 146 -9.01 6.28 9.50
CA ASP A 146 -9.14 7.71 9.79
C ASP A 146 -10.59 8.16 10.05
N ASP A 147 -11.53 7.21 10.10
CA ASP A 147 -12.86 7.47 10.65
C ASP A 147 -12.76 7.59 12.18
N ALA A 148 -13.15 8.75 12.73
CA ALA A 148 -13.20 8.98 14.17
C ALA A 148 -14.14 8.00 14.90
N ALA A 149 -15.05 7.33 14.19
CA ALA A 149 -15.91 6.28 14.71
C ALA A 149 -15.24 4.89 14.78
N HIS A 150 -14.05 4.70 14.19
CA HIS A 150 -13.36 3.41 14.26
C HIS A 150 -12.75 3.19 15.65
N ALA A 151 -12.86 1.97 16.18
CA ALA A 151 -12.47 1.64 17.56
C ALA A 151 -10.97 1.85 17.85
N SER A 152 -10.12 1.85 16.82
CA SER A 152 -8.69 2.19 16.93
C SER A 152 -8.41 3.69 17.06
N GLY A 153 -9.43 4.54 16.90
CA GLY A 153 -9.29 5.98 16.80
C GLY A 153 -8.53 6.41 15.54
N ARG A 154 -8.27 7.72 15.46
CA ARG A 154 -7.44 8.34 14.42
C ARG A 154 -5.98 7.90 14.60
N LEU A 155 -5.38 7.31 13.58
CA LEU A 155 -3.96 6.94 13.62
C LEU A 155 -3.10 8.20 13.83
N ASP A 156 -2.04 8.11 14.63
CA ASP A 156 -1.09 9.21 14.82
C ASP A 156 0.33 8.69 14.60
N THR A 157 0.95 9.18 13.54
CA THR A 157 2.32 8.80 13.13
C THR A 157 3.39 9.29 14.11
N THR A 158 3.06 10.19 15.04
CA THR A 158 3.98 10.74 16.04
C THR A 158 4.00 9.97 17.36
N THR A 159 3.02 9.10 17.61
CA THR A 159 2.87 8.37 18.88
C THR A 159 2.81 6.84 18.72
N THR A 160 3.01 6.35 17.50
CA THR A 160 3.03 4.92 17.20
C THR A 160 4.33 4.23 17.65
N ASP A 161 4.26 2.93 17.92
CA ASP A 161 5.41 2.07 18.17
C ASP A 161 5.99 1.44 16.89
N PHE A 162 5.41 1.76 15.73
CA PHE A 162 5.95 1.39 14.43
C PHE A 162 7.16 2.26 14.08
N ILE A 163 8.15 1.64 13.45
CA ILE A 163 9.21 2.38 12.77
C ILE A 163 8.64 2.81 11.42
N ILE A 164 8.69 4.11 11.14
CA ILE A 164 8.25 4.68 9.86
C ILE A 164 9.45 5.36 9.19
N GLU A 165 9.78 4.90 7.98
CA GLU A 165 10.92 5.38 7.20
C GLU A 165 10.41 5.99 5.89
N ASP A 166 10.87 7.19 5.55
CA ASP A 166 10.58 7.83 4.26
C ASP A 166 11.65 7.46 3.25
N HIS A 167 11.23 7.27 2.00
CA HIS A 167 12.09 6.89 0.89
C HIS A 167 11.78 7.72 -0.35
N ASP A 168 12.82 8.05 -1.09
CA ASP A 168 12.68 8.50 -2.48
C ASP A 168 12.22 7.32 -3.36
N VAL A 169 11.53 7.63 -4.46
CA VAL A 169 11.09 6.60 -5.42
C VAL A 169 11.95 6.70 -6.67
N ASP A 170 12.85 5.73 -6.85
CA ASP A 170 13.77 5.70 -7.99
C ASP A 170 13.03 5.91 -9.32
N MET A 171 13.56 6.82 -10.15
CA MET A 171 13.01 7.23 -11.46
C MET A 171 11.73 8.08 -11.40
N PHE A 172 11.24 8.44 -10.21
CA PHE A 172 10.04 9.24 -9.98
C PHE A 172 10.30 10.31 -8.91
N ASP A 173 11.07 11.34 -9.26
CA ASP A 173 11.53 12.39 -8.34
C ASP A 173 10.37 13.15 -7.68
N GLU A 174 9.22 13.23 -8.37
CA GLU A 174 8.00 13.85 -7.86
C GLU A 174 7.28 13.02 -6.80
N LEU A 175 7.68 11.77 -6.60
CA LEU A 175 7.07 10.84 -5.66
C LEU A 175 7.97 10.62 -4.44
N ARG A 176 7.31 10.18 -3.37
CA ARG A 176 7.90 9.68 -2.14
C ARG A 176 7.14 8.46 -1.69
N ALA A 177 7.80 7.61 -0.91
CA ALA A 177 7.17 6.50 -0.23
C ALA A 177 7.43 6.57 1.27
N ALA A 178 6.53 5.97 2.05
CA ALA A 178 6.77 5.69 3.45
C ALA A 178 6.58 4.19 3.70
N VAL A 179 7.44 3.62 4.53
CA VAL A 179 7.38 2.23 4.96
C VAL A 179 7.17 2.20 6.47
N ALA A 180 6.05 1.63 6.90
CA ALA A 180 5.75 1.40 8.31
C ALA A 180 5.99 -0.08 8.64
N ARG A 181 6.77 -0.35 9.67
CA ARG A 181 7.07 -1.72 10.10
C ARG A 181 7.15 -1.87 11.62
N ARG A 182 6.71 -3.03 12.10
CA ARG A 182 6.87 -3.44 13.50
C ARG A 182 7.10 -4.94 13.59
N SER A 183 8.08 -5.36 14.37
CA SER A 183 8.26 -6.77 14.70
C SER A 183 7.23 -7.21 15.73
N VAL A 184 6.41 -8.20 15.39
CA VAL A 184 5.53 -8.88 16.34
C VAL A 184 6.32 -10.07 16.86
N LEU A 185 7.16 -9.83 17.87
CA LEU A 185 7.72 -10.96 18.62
C LEU A 185 6.53 -11.68 19.25
N LEU A 186 6.32 -12.95 18.89
CA LEU A 186 5.43 -13.84 19.63
C LEU A 186 5.93 -13.85 21.08
N ARG A 187 5.13 -13.31 22.00
CA ARG A 187 5.33 -13.54 23.43
C ARG A 187 4.96 -14.98 23.78
#